data_AF-A0A1E7W8Q4-F1
#
_entry.id   AF-A0A1E7W8Q4-F1
#
_cell.length_a   1.000
_cell.length_b   1.000
_cell.length_c   1.000
_cell.angle_alpha   90.00
_cell.angle_beta   90.00
_cell.angle_gamma   90.00
#
_symmetry.space_group_name_H-M   'P 1'
#
loop_
_entity.id
_entity.type
_entity.pdbx_description
1 polymer ?
#
loop_
_entity_poly.entity_id
_entity_poly.type
_entity_poly.pdbx_seq_one_letter_code
_entity_poly.pdbx_strand_id
1 'polypeptide(L)' 'MNPRNMDAACLRALRRRGHSDATIVAMSPEEAFCEYCAYHGIMNLQPNTLQMLDKLRESPPKQQLAS' A
#
# COMPACT_ATOMS: atom_id res chain seq x y z
N MET A 1 2.58 -0.39 9.17
CA MET A 1 2.24 -1.32 8.07
C MET A 1 3.43 -2.26 7.83
N ASN A 2 3.26 -3.58 7.64
CA ASN A 2 4.41 -4.47 7.42
C ASN A 2 4.73 -4.51 5.90
N PRO A 3 5.91 -4.08 5.43
CA PRO A 3 6.18 -3.92 3.99
C PRO A 3 6.26 -5.27 3.25
N ARG A 4 6.27 -6.40 3.98
CA ARG A 4 6.24 -7.75 3.42
C ARG A 4 4.86 -8.19 2.90
N ASN A 5 3.78 -7.54 3.32
CA ASN A 5 2.41 -7.88 2.90
C ASN A 5 1.83 -6.91 1.86
N MET A 6 2.57 -5.84 1.56
CA MET A 6 2.18 -4.85 0.57
C MET A 6 2.44 -5.42 -0.83
N ASP A 7 1.47 -5.29 -1.74
CA ASP A 7 1.61 -5.80 -3.10
C ASP A 7 2.90 -5.30 -3.75
N ALA A 8 3.65 -6.19 -4.42
CA ALA A 8 4.94 -5.87 -5.01
C ALA A 8 4.84 -4.73 -6.04
N ALA A 9 3.70 -4.60 -6.73
CA ALA A 9 3.44 -3.49 -7.64
C ALA A 9 3.26 -2.17 -6.87
N CYS A 10 2.57 -2.21 -5.72
CA CYS A 10 2.39 -1.05 -4.85
C CYS A 10 3.72 -0.55 -4.28
N LEU A 11 4.55 -1.45 -3.73
CA LEU A 11 5.90 -1.10 -3.25
C LEU A 11 6.76 -0.46 -4.34
N ARG A 12 6.69 -1.01 -5.56
CA ARG A 12 7.46 -0.52 -6.69
C ARG A 12 7.00 0.86 -7.14
N ALA A 13 5.68 1.11 -7.15
CA ALA A 13 5.12 2.41 -7.46
C ALA A 13 5.57 3.48 -6.46
N LEU A 14 5.46 3.20 -5.15
CA LEU A 14 5.87 4.13 -4.10
C LEU A 14 7.39 4.43 -4.14
N ARG A 15 8.22 3.40 -4.33
CA ARG A 15 9.67 3.59 -4.49
C ARG A 15 10.02 4.43 -5.71
N ARG A 16 9.31 4.26 -6.83
CA ARG A 16 9.50 5.09 -8.04
C ARG A 16 9.07 6.54 -7.86
N ARG A 17 8.13 6.80 -6.94
CA ARG A 17 7.80 8.17 -6.51
C ARG A 17 8.82 8.80 -5.56
N GLY A 18 9.80 8.03 -5.09
CA GLY A 18 10.87 8.51 -4.21
C GLY A 18 10.63 8.24 -2.72
N HIS A 19 9.62 7.44 -2.37
CA HIS A 19 9.42 7.06 -0.97
C HIS A 19 10.46 6.02 -0.53
N SER A 20 11.10 6.29 0.60
CA SER A 20 11.97 5.32 1.26
C SER A 20 11.16 4.17 1.87
N ASP A 21 11.79 3.02 2.06
CA ASP A 21 11.14 1.87 2.70
C ASP A 21 10.60 2.23 4.10
N ALA A 22 11.31 3.07 4.86
CA ALA A 22 10.85 3.55 6.16
C ALA A 22 9.56 4.39 6.06
N THR A 23 9.49 5.27 5.06
CA THR A 23 8.29 6.09 4.79
C THR A 23 7.11 5.23 4.36
N ILE A 24 7.34 4.23 3.51
CA ILE A 24 6.31 3.30 3.05
C ILE A 24 5.71 2.49 4.22
N VAL A 25 6.53 2.09 5.18
CA VAL A 25 6.10 1.36 6.38
C VAL A 25 5.24 2.21 7.31
N ALA A 26 5.53 3.52 7.35
CA ALA A 26 4.83 4.50 8.15
C ALA A 26 3.52 5.00 7.50
N MET A 27 3.36 4.85 6.19
CA MET A 27 2.12 5.22 5.48
C MET A 27 0.95 4.37 5.94
N SER A 28 -0.21 5.02 6.00
CA SER A 28 -1.50 4.34 6.08
C SER A 28 -1.85 3.62 4.76
N PRO A 29 -2.72 2.60 4.81
CA PRO A 29 -3.27 1.97 3.61
C PRO A 29 -3.82 2.98 2.60
N GLU A 30 -4.52 4.01 3.09
CA GLU A 30 -5.14 5.06 2.30
C GLU A 30 -4.10 5.95 1.59
N GLU A 31 -3.03 6.34 2.28
CA GLU A 31 -1.94 7.13 1.69
C GLU A 31 -1.19 6.32 0.63
N ALA A 32 -0.84 5.07 0.94
CA ALA A 32 -0.18 4.17 0.00
C ALA A 32 -1.04 3.93 -1.25
N PHE A 33 -2.35 3.80 -1.07
CA PHE A 33 -3.32 3.65 -2.16
C PHE A 33 -3.42 4.92 -3.02
N CYS A 34 -3.46 6.09 -2.40
CA CYS A 34 -3.53 7.37 -3.11
C CYS A 34 -2.28 7.57 -3.98
N GLU A 35 -1.09 7.31 -3.42
CA GLU A 35 0.18 7.41 -4.14
C GLU A 35 0.30 6.37 -5.27
N TYR A 36 -0.22 5.16 -5.06
CA TYR A 36 -0.33 4.14 -6.09
C TYR A 36 -1.22 4.60 -7.26
N CYS A 37 -2.40 5.17 -6.96
CA CYS A 37 -3.31 5.70 -7.98
C CYS A 37 -2.67 6.86 -8.75
N ALA A 38 -1.98 7.77 -8.05
CA ALA A 38 -1.28 8.89 -8.65
C ALA A 38 -0.16 8.43 -9.60
N TYR A 39 0.63 7.43 -9.19
CA TYR A 39 1.69 6.86 -10.02
C TYR A 39 1.16 6.20 -11.31
N HIS A 40 0.02 5.51 -11.22
CA HIS A 40 -0.61 4.86 -12.37
C HIS A 40 -1.52 5.78 -13.21
N GLY A 41 -1.70 7.05 -12.81
CA GLY A 41 -2.62 7.97 -13.49
C GLY A 41 -4.09 7.56 -13.37
N ILE A 42 -4.45 6.84 -12.31
CA ILE A 42 -5.82 6.37 -12.09
C ILE A 42 -6.67 7.55 -11.58
N MET A 43 -7.43 8.16 -12.49
CA MET A 43 -8.35 9.25 -12.17
C MET A 43 -9.78 8.77 -11.88
N ASN A 44 -10.13 7.59 -12.38
CA ASN A 44 -11.43 6.96 -12.14
C ASN A 44 -11.23 5.68 -11.34
N LEU A 45 -11.76 5.66 -10.13
CA LEU A 45 -11.69 4.50 -9.24
C LEU A 45 -12.59 3.39 -9.77
N GLN A 46 -11.97 2.42 -10.47
CA GLN A 46 -12.63 1.20 -10.90
C GLN A 46 -12.76 0.24 -9.70
N PRO A 47 -13.74 -0.67 -9.68
CA PRO A 47 -13.88 -1.68 -8.63
C PRO A 47 -12.59 -2.50 -8.39
N ASN A 48 -11.85 -2.80 -9.46
CA ASN A 48 -10.55 -3.47 -9.34
C ASN A 48 -9.49 -2.62 -8.62
N THR A 49 -9.55 -1.31 -8.75
CA THR A 49 -8.67 -0.40 -8.02
C THR A 49 -9.02 -0.39 -6.54
N LEU A 50 -10.31 -0.39 -6.18
CA LEU A 50 -10.76 -0.46 -4.78
C LEU A 50 -10.34 -1.76 -4.08
N GLN A 51 -10.31 -2.90 -4.78
CA GLN A 51 -9.77 -4.15 -4.23
C GLN A 51 -8.30 -4.02 -3.77
N MET A 52 -7.52 -3.10 -4.34
CA MET A 52 -6.16 -2.83 -3.87
C MET A 52 -6.17 -2.12 -2.51
N LEU A 53 -7.09 -1.18 -2.29
CA LEU A 53 -7.27 -0.54 -0.99
C LEU A 53 -7.69 -1.57 0.07
N ASP A 54 -8.61 -2.47 -0.28
CA ASP A 54 -9.05 -3.54 0.63
C ASP A 54 -7.88 -4.46 1.00
N LYS A 55 -7.03 -4.86 0.06
CA LYS A 55 -5.81 -5.65 0.35
C LYS A 55 -4.82 -4.92 1.27
N LEU A 56 -4.68 -3.61 1.08
CA LEU A 56 -3.82 -2.78 1.93
C LEU A 56 -4.39 -2.68 3.35
N ARG A 57 -5.72 -2.64 3.51
CA ARG A 57 -6.42 -2.61 4.81
C ARG A 57 -6.47 -3.97 5.50
N GLU A 58 -6.67 -5.05 4.76
CA GLU A 58 -6.75 -6.42 5.25
C GLU A 58 -5.40 -6.93 5.77
N SER A 59 -4.30 -6.19 5.57
CA SER A 59 -3.03 -6.45 6.23
C SER A 59 -3.11 -6.02 7.69
N PRO A 60 -3.41 -6.92 8.65
CA PRO A 60 -3.44 -6.53 10.05
C PRO A 60 -1.98 -6.33 10.51
N PRO A 61 -1.72 -5.58 11.58
CA PRO A 61 -0.50 -5.81 12.32
C PRO A 61 -0.54 -7.28 12.74
N LYS A 62 0.33 -8.12 12.18
CA LYS A 62 0.65 -9.40 12.83
C LYS A 62 1.20 -9.01 14.19
N GLN A 63 0.35 -8.99 15.21
CA GLN A 63 0.74 -9.40 16.53
C GLN A 63 1.15 -10.87 16.40
N GLN A 64 2.38 -11.08 15.95
CA GLN A 64 3.18 -12.12 16.55
C GLN A 64 3.49 -11.63 17.96
N LEU A 65 2.59 -11.93 18.90
CA LEU A 65 2.99 -12.04 20.29
C LEU A 65 2.33 -13.30 20.84
N ALA A 66 3.17 -14.32 20.91
CA ALA A 66 3.12 -15.54 21.72
C ALA A 66 1.81 -15.90 22.43
N SER A 67 1.36 -17.13 22.18
CA SER A 67 0.98 -18.11 23.20
C SER A 67 1.18 -19.51 22.62
#